data_AF-A0A183V0N6-F1
#
_entry.id   AF-A0A183V0N6-F1
#
_cell.length_a   1.000
_cell.length_b   1.000
_cell.length_c   1.000
_cell.angle_alpha   90.00
_cell.angle_beta   90.00
_cell.angle_gamma   90.00
#
_symmetry.space_group_name_H-M   'P 1'
#
loop_
_entity.id
_entity.type
_entity.pdbx_description
1 polymer ?
#
loop_
_entity_poly.entity_id
_entity_poly.type
_entity_poly.pdbx_seq_one_letter_code
_entity_poly.pdbx_strand_id
1 'polypeptide(L)'
;MRTYIFQIGQFVPIFVFFFSVAITVYLRHRQIVEFYWHRLKQVGRWRITSCVLLWIGYFSAFGVSVVGNFQENNVIIVHYAGALLAFGCGLIYTWAQTVFSYNMNPKLAKPIVSHCRLMLCVISTMFFITMIVFGPILGKQPNSFVPDAEGHLYKWTVDSPNYIEHMIGTCSEWLLAICFQLYILSFAIELRHAYCHAPKLRLMPFYDDFDTNGCVTNEKSIGCDDLQTIESNKSLSKKVNKISDSSSKQETMVVRIKF
;
A
#
# COMPACT_ATOMS: atom_id res chain seq x y z
N MET A 1 -27.78 16.27 -20.41
CA MET A 1 -27.09 16.87 -19.24
C MET A 1 -27.11 15.95 -18.01
N ARG A 2 -28.23 15.30 -17.66
CA ARG A 2 -28.28 14.26 -16.60
C ARG A 2 -27.32 13.08 -16.83
N THR A 3 -27.14 12.61 -18.06
CA THR A 3 -26.24 11.49 -18.40
C THR A 3 -24.76 11.84 -18.17
N TYR A 4 -24.34 13.05 -18.54
CA TYR A 4 -22.97 13.53 -18.33
C TYR A 4 -22.66 13.80 -16.85
N ILE A 5 -23.63 14.31 -16.08
CA ILE A 5 -23.48 14.51 -14.63
C ILE A 5 -23.39 13.15 -13.91
N PHE A 6 -24.14 12.13 -14.36
CA PHE A 6 -24.03 10.77 -13.83
C PHE A 6 -22.70 10.11 -14.19
N GLN A 7 -22.22 10.27 -15.43
CA GLN A 7 -20.88 9.81 -15.84
C GLN A 7 -19.77 10.48 -15.03
N ILE A 8 -19.77 11.82 -14.93
CA ILE A 8 -18.78 12.59 -14.15
C ILE A 8 -18.84 12.21 -12.65
N GLY A 9 -20.04 11.97 -12.11
CA GLY A 9 -20.25 11.52 -10.74
C GLY A 9 -19.77 10.09 -10.45
N GLN A 10 -19.69 9.21 -11.45
CA GLN A 10 -19.14 7.86 -11.31
C GLN A 10 -17.61 7.83 -11.42
N PHE A 11 -16.99 8.73 -12.21
CA PHE A 11 -15.53 8.77 -12.33
C PHE A 11 -14.85 9.07 -10.98
N VAL A 12 -15.36 10.05 -10.23
CA VAL A 12 -14.75 10.49 -8.96
C VAL A 12 -14.59 9.35 -7.92
N PRO A 13 -15.61 8.55 -7.58
CA PRO A 13 -15.45 7.44 -6.63
C PRO A 13 -14.53 6.32 -7.14
N ILE A 14 -14.51 6.06 -8.46
CA ILE A 14 -13.66 5.01 -9.04
C ILE A 14 -12.18 5.43 -9.01
N PHE A 15 -11.88 6.70 -9.32
CA PHE A 15 -10.54 7.25 -9.19
C PHE A 15 -10.06 7.20 -7.73
N VAL A 16 -10.89 7.63 -6.78
CA VAL A 16 -10.56 7.57 -5.35
C VAL A 16 -10.26 6.13 -4.91
N PHE A 17 -11.04 5.15 -5.38
CA PHE A 17 -10.83 3.75 -5.06
C PHE A 17 -9.50 3.24 -5.64
N PHE A 18 -9.21 3.52 -6.91
CA PHE A 18 -7.93 3.20 -7.55
C PHE A 18 -6.73 3.76 -6.76
N PHE A 19 -6.76 5.06 -6.46
CA PHE A 19 -5.67 5.70 -5.71
C PHE A 19 -5.55 5.13 -4.31
N SER A 20 -6.66 4.82 -3.63
CA SER A 20 -6.62 4.23 -2.30
C SER A 20 -5.96 2.84 -2.27
N VAL A 21 -6.22 2.01 -3.29
CA VAL A 21 -5.60 0.68 -3.43
C VAL A 21 -4.11 0.84 -3.72
N ALA A 22 -3.75 1.69 -4.69
CA ALA A 22 -2.35 1.93 -5.05
C ALA A 22 -1.54 2.48 -3.85
N ILE A 23 -2.10 3.44 -3.10
CA ILE A 23 -1.50 3.97 -1.87
C ILE A 23 -1.33 2.86 -0.83
N THR A 24 -2.34 2.01 -0.63
CA THR A 24 -2.26 0.91 0.35
C THR A 24 -1.17 -0.09 -0.01
N VAL A 25 -1.04 -0.46 -1.29
CA VAL A 25 0.02 -1.34 -1.80
C VAL A 25 1.40 -0.69 -1.58
N TYR A 26 1.55 0.59 -1.88
CA TYR A 26 2.79 1.32 -1.65
C TYR A 26 3.17 1.38 -0.16
N LEU A 27 2.21 1.73 0.71
CA LEU A 27 2.44 1.78 2.16
C LEU A 27 2.82 0.40 2.69
N ARG A 28 2.19 -0.67 2.19
CA ARG A 28 2.54 -2.04 2.56
C ARG A 28 3.95 -2.41 2.11
N HIS A 29 4.34 -2.06 0.89
CA HIS A 29 5.72 -2.24 0.42
C HIS A 29 6.73 -1.51 1.33
N ARG A 30 6.46 -0.24 1.66
CA ARG A 30 7.28 0.56 2.58
C ARG A 30 7.37 -0.09 3.96
N GLN A 31 6.27 -0.60 4.51
CA GLN A 31 6.24 -1.30 5.79
C GLN A 31 7.15 -2.54 5.78
N ILE A 32 7.14 -3.31 4.68
CA ILE A 32 8.04 -4.48 4.52
C ILE A 32 9.50 -4.03 4.48
N VAL A 33 9.82 -3.00 3.69
CA VAL A 33 11.19 -2.49 3.59
C VAL A 33 11.71 -2.01 4.93
N GLU A 34 10.92 -1.21 5.65
CA GLU A 34 11.29 -0.67 6.95
C GLU A 34 11.53 -1.80 7.98
N PHE A 35 10.65 -2.81 7.98
CA PHE A 35 10.78 -3.96 8.88
C PHE A 35 12.07 -4.75 8.65
N TYR A 36 12.35 -5.15 7.41
CA TYR A 36 13.53 -5.97 7.13
C TYR A 36 14.83 -5.17 7.25
N TRP A 37 14.82 -3.88 6.90
CA TRP A 37 15.99 -3.01 7.02
C TRP A 37 16.35 -2.72 8.48
N HIS A 38 15.39 -2.23 9.28
CA HIS A 38 15.68 -1.77 10.65
C HIS A 38 15.60 -2.88 11.71
N ARG A 39 14.68 -3.84 11.60
CA ARG A 39 14.51 -4.89 12.63
C ARG A 39 15.38 -6.11 12.37
N LEU A 40 15.55 -6.50 11.11
CA LEU A 40 16.31 -7.70 10.76
C LEU A 40 17.73 -7.40 10.29
N LYS A 41 18.04 -6.15 9.88
CA LYS A 41 19.33 -5.76 9.29
C LYS A 41 19.80 -6.72 8.18
N GLN A 42 18.84 -7.29 7.45
CA GLN A 42 19.10 -8.27 6.40
C GLN A 42 18.95 -7.59 5.05
N VAL A 43 20.04 -7.51 4.30
CA VAL A 43 19.99 -7.27 2.85
C VAL A 43 19.81 -8.61 2.16
N GLY A 44 18.78 -8.75 1.34
CA GLY A 44 18.48 -10.02 0.70
C GLY A 44 17.38 -9.98 -0.36
N ARG A 45 17.04 -11.16 -0.89
CA ARG A 45 16.09 -11.37 -1.98
C ARG A 45 14.67 -10.83 -1.68
N TRP A 46 14.31 -10.67 -0.41
CA TRP A 46 13.03 -10.13 0.03
C TRP A 46 12.73 -8.74 -0.54
N ARG A 47 13.75 -7.91 -0.82
CA ARG A 47 13.57 -6.57 -1.39
C ARG A 47 13.08 -6.64 -2.84
N ILE A 48 13.65 -7.57 -3.61
CA ILE A 48 13.23 -7.84 -4.99
C ILE A 48 11.80 -8.37 -4.97
N THR A 49 11.50 -9.36 -4.11
CA THR A 49 10.14 -9.89 -3.96
C THR A 49 9.14 -8.79 -3.60
N SER A 50 9.47 -7.92 -2.64
CA SER A 50 8.60 -6.81 -2.25
C SER A 50 8.38 -5.80 -3.39
N CYS A 51 9.41 -5.55 -4.21
CA CYS A 51 9.28 -4.69 -5.40
C CYS A 51 8.42 -5.33 -6.50
N VAL A 52 8.58 -6.63 -6.74
CA VAL A 52 7.71 -7.38 -7.68
C VAL A 52 6.25 -7.34 -7.20
N LEU A 53 6.02 -7.54 -5.90
CA LEU A 53 4.67 -7.44 -5.32
C LEU A 53 4.07 -6.04 -5.43
N LEU A 54 4.87 -4.98 -5.33
CA LEU A 54 4.41 -3.61 -5.56
C LEU A 54 3.85 -3.46 -6.98
N TRP A 55 4.58 -3.93 -7.99
CA TRP A 55 4.12 -3.89 -9.39
C TRP A 55 2.89 -4.76 -9.62
N ILE A 56 2.84 -5.98 -9.06
CA ILE A 56 1.65 -6.85 -9.14
C ILE A 56 0.44 -6.15 -8.50
N GLY A 57 0.62 -5.48 -7.37
CA GLY A 57 -0.44 -4.72 -6.72
C GLY A 57 -0.91 -3.52 -7.55
N TYR A 58 0.00 -2.83 -8.26
CA TYR A 58 -0.37 -1.77 -9.19
C TYR A 58 -1.14 -2.29 -10.42
N PHE A 59 -0.75 -3.45 -10.97
CA PHE A 59 -1.53 -4.09 -12.03
C PHE A 59 -2.92 -4.49 -11.55
N SER A 60 -3.05 -5.01 -10.33
CA SER A 60 -4.34 -5.30 -9.71
C SER A 60 -5.19 -4.03 -9.56
N ALA A 61 -4.61 -2.93 -9.05
CA ALA A 61 -5.30 -1.64 -8.94
C ALA A 61 -5.75 -1.13 -10.32
N PHE A 62 -4.90 -1.25 -11.35
CA PHE A 62 -5.27 -0.89 -12.71
C PHE A 62 -6.44 -1.74 -13.22
N GLY A 63 -6.43 -3.05 -12.98
CA GLY A 63 -7.56 -3.93 -13.30
C GLY A 63 -8.87 -3.49 -12.64
N VAL A 64 -8.83 -3.10 -11.36
CA VAL A 64 -10.00 -2.57 -10.64
C VAL A 64 -10.54 -1.31 -11.32
N SER A 65 -9.67 -0.42 -11.79
CA SER A 65 -10.07 0.76 -12.56
C SER A 65 -10.75 0.36 -13.87
N VAL A 66 -10.21 -0.63 -14.60
CA VAL A 66 -10.83 -1.13 -15.84
C VAL A 66 -12.24 -1.67 -15.57
N VAL A 67 -12.40 -2.54 -14.57
CA VAL A 67 -13.72 -3.12 -14.19
C VAL A 67 -14.72 -2.02 -13.80
N GLY A 68 -14.27 -0.99 -13.09
CA GLY A 68 -15.13 0.13 -12.68
C GLY A 68 -15.57 1.02 -13.85
N ASN A 69 -14.71 1.23 -14.85
CA ASN A 69 -15.00 2.10 -16.00
C ASN A 69 -15.71 1.37 -17.15
N PHE A 70 -15.39 0.09 -17.36
CA PHE A 70 -15.98 -0.75 -18.40
C PHE A 70 -16.91 -1.76 -17.74
N GLN A 71 -18.18 -1.38 -17.61
CA GLN A 71 -19.21 -2.26 -17.07
C GLN A 71 -19.42 -3.49 -17.96
N GLU A 72 -19.74 -4.63 -17.33
CA GLU A 72 -19.99 -5.91 -17.98
C GLU A 72 -21.01 -5.76 -19.14
N ASN A 73 -22.05 -4.95 -18.92
CA ASN A 73 -23.14 -4.72 -19.87
C ASN A 73 -22.76 -3.89 -21.10
N ASN A 74 -21.65 -3.16 -21.09
CA ASN A 74 -21.26 -2.28 -22.21
C ASN A 74 -20.13 -2.88 -23.04
N VAL A 75 -19.08 -3.36 -22.39
CA VAL A 75 -17.88 -3.89 -23.06
C VAL A 75 -17.37 -5.14 -22.35
N ILE A 76 -18.10 -6.24 -22.50
CA ILE A 76 -17.88 -7.50 -21.76
C ILE A 76 -16.46 -8.06 -21.87
N ILE A 77 -15.83 -7.97 -23.04
CA ILE A 77 -14.47 -8.47 -23.27
C ILE A 77 -13.46 -7.68 -22.43
N VAL A 78 -13.58 -6.36 -22.41
CA VAL A 78 -12.69 -5.47 -21.64
C VAL A 78 -12.97 -5.63 -20.14
N HIS A 79 -14.24 -5.79 -19.77
CA HIS A 79 -14.63 -6.05 -18.38
C HIS A 79 -13.98 -7.34 -17.84
N TYR A 80 -14.11 -8.48 -18.53
CA TYR A 80 -13.49 -9.72 -18.08
C TYR A 80 -11.97 -9.69 -18.10
N ALA A 81 -11.35 -9.01 -19.08
CA ALA A 81 -9.90 -8.79 -19.09
C ALA A 81 -9.47 -7.97 -17.86
N GLY A 82 -10.23 -6.92 -17.53
CA GLY A 82 -10.04 -6.12 -16.32
C GLY A 82 -10.22 -6.94 -15.04
N ALA A 83 -11.25 -7.79 -14.98
CA ALA A 83 -11.54 -8.63 -13.82
C ALA A 83 -10.44 -9.68 -13.58
N LEU A 84 -9.95 -10.33 -14.64
CA LEU A 84 -8.83 -11.25 -14.57
C LEU A 84 -7.57 -10.55 -14.07
N LEU A 85 -7.30 -9.32 -14.55
CA LEU A 85 -6.16 -8.53 -14.09
C LEU A 85 -6.32 -8.09 -12.63
N ALA A 86 -7.51 -7.62 -12.24
CA ALA A 86 -7.83 -7.16 -10.89
C ALA A 86 -7.69 -8.30 -9.88
N PHE A 87 -8.45 -9.38 -10.08
CA PHE A 87 -8.56 -10.48 -9.14
C PHE A 87 -7.41 -11.47 -9.27
N GLY A 88 -6.90 -11.74 -10.47
CA GLY A 88 -5.77 -12.64 -10.68
C GLY A 88 -4.48 -12.08 -10.08
N CYS A 89 -4.08 -10.86 -10.44
CA CYS A 89 -2.93 -10.22 -9.81
C CYS A 89 -3.18 -9.95 -8.33
N GLY A 90 -4.41 -9.58 -7.96
CA GLY A 90 -4.81 -9.41 -6.56
C GLY A 90 -4.58 -10.68 -5.74
N LEU A 91 -4.95 -11.85 -6.26
CA LEU A 91 -4.82 -13.13 -5.56
C LEU A 91 -3.36 -13.50 -5.32
N ILE A 92 -2.51 -13.33 -6.34
CA ILE A 92 -1.06 -13.52 -6.22
C ILE A 92 -0.49 -12.59 -5.14
N TYR A 93 -0.92 -11.33 -5.15
CA TYR A 93 -0.51 -10.33 -4.17
C TYR A 93 -0.93 -10.72 -2.74
N THR A 94 -2.21 -11.08 -2.51
CA THR A 94 -2.70 -11.41 -1.17
C THR A 94 -2.05 -12.67 -0.62
N TRP A 95 -1.82 -13.72 -1.42
CA TRP A 95 -1.08 -14.90 -0.97
C TRP A 95 0.33 -14.56 -0.52
N ALA A 96 1.08 -13.81 -1.32
CA ALA A 96 2.44 -13.43 -0.96
C ALA A 96 2.47 -12.50 0.26
N GLN A 97 1.52 -11.56 0.38
CA GLN A 97 1.39 -10.69 1.55
C GLN A 97 1.01 -11.45 2.82
N THR A 98 0.24 -12.54 2.71
CA THR A 98 -0.08 -13.43 3.84
C THR A 98 1.18 -14.14 4.33
N VAL A 99 2.03 -14.64 3.43
CA VAL A 99 3.34 -15.22 3.80
C VAL A 99 4.22 -14.18 4.51
N PHE A 100 4.30 -12.95 3.98
CA PHE A 100 5.01 -11.87 4.66
C PHE A 100 4.42 -11.54 6.03
N SER A 101 3.10 -11.57 6.18
CA SER A 101 2.42 -11.33 7.46
C SER A 101 2.83 -12.36 8.51
N TYR A 102 2.93 -13.65 8.15
CA TYR A 102 3.43 -14.68 9.05
C TYR A 102 4.91 -14.50 9.40
N ASN A 103 5.76 -14.18 8.44
CA ASN A 103 7.19 -13.92 8.68
C ASN A 103 7.44 -12.71 9.58
N MET A 104 6.51 -11.75 9.59
CA MET A 104 6.54 -10.56 10.44
C MET A 104 5.96 -10.79 11.83
N ASN A 105 5.24 -11.88 12.06
CA ASN A 105 4.72 -12.20 13.39
C ASN A 105 5.78 -12.84 14.30
N PRO A 106 5.68 -12.65 15.62
CA PRO A 106 4.75 -11.78 16.36
C PRO A 106 5.26 -10.33 16.50
N LYS A 107 6.23 -9.93 15.66
CA LYS A 107 7.04 -8.73 15.85
C LYS A 107 6.33 -7.42 15.45
N LEU A 108 5.36 -7.47 14.54
CA LEU A 108 4.61 -6.30 14.04
C LEU A 108 3.12 -6.35 14.32
N ALA A 109 2.51 -7.55 14.33
CA ALA A 109 1.08 -7.71 14.50
C ALA A 109 0.77 -8.94 15.35
N LYS A 110 -0.47 -8.99 15.87
CA LYS A 110 -1.00 -10.17 16.55
C LYS A 110 -1.15 -11.32 15.55
N PRO A 111 -0.85 -12.57 15.93
CA PRO A 111 -0.93 -13.72 15.02
C PRO A 111 -2.33 -13.94 14.45
N ILE A 112 -3.38 -13.56 15.20
CA ILE A 112 -4.77 -13.62 14.75
C ILE A 112 -5.01 -12.90 13.41
N VAL A 113 -4.33 -11.78 13.17
CA VAL A 113 -4.48 -11.00 11.93
C VAL A 113 -3.98 -11.80 10.73
N SER A 114 -2.89 -12.56 10.88
CA SER A 114 -2.36 -13.39 9.81
C SER A 114 -3.24 -14.62 9.54
N HIS A 115 -3.84 -15.21 10.58
CA HIS A 115 -4.84 -16.26 10.40
C HIS A 115 -6.09 -15.76 9.67
N CYS A 116 -6.60 -14.57 10.03
CA CYS A 116 -7.73 -13.96 9.31
C CYS A 116 -7.37 -13.69 7.83
N ARG A 117 -6.16 -13.16 7.55
CA ARG A 117 -5.68 -12.95 6.17
C ARG A 117 -5.58 -14.26 5.39
N LEU A 118 -5.10 -15.34 6.02
CA LEU A 118 -5.05 -16.66 5.40
C LEU A 118 -6.44 -17.18 5.06
N MET A 119 -7.40 -17.09 5.99
CA MET A 119 -8.79 -17.49 5.73
C MET A 119 -9.40 -16.71 4.57
N LEU A 120 -9.19 -15.39 4.54
CA LEU A 120 -9.64 -14.55 3.42
C LEU A 120 -8.99 -14.95 2.09
N CYS A 121 -7.69 -15.27 2.06
CA CYS A 121 -6.99 -15.76 0.86
C CYS A 121 -7.59 -17.08 0.35
N VAL A 122 -7.86 -18.04 1.24
CA VAL A 122 -8.43 -19.33 0.88
C VAL A 122 -9.83 -19.16 0.31
N ILE A 123 -10.69 -18.40 1.00
CA ILE A 123 -12.07 -18.12 0.54
C ILE A 123 -12.05 -17.38 -0.80
N SER A 124 -11.16 -16.38 -0.96
CA SER A 124 -11.00 -15.65 -2.22
C SER A 124 -10.54 -16.57 -3.36
N THR A 125 -9.65 -17.52 -3.08
CA THR A 125 -9.19 -18.50 -4.08
C THR A 125 -10.34 -19.38 -4.56
N MET A 126 -11.22 -19.81 -3.64
CA MET A 126 -12.41 -20.60 -3.99
C MET A 126 -13.36 -19.81 -4.88
N PHE A 127 -13.73 -18.57 -4.49
CA PHE A 127 -14.61 -17.75 -5.32
C PHE A 127 -13.98 -17.37 -6.67
N PHE A 128 -12.66 -17.17 -6.73
CA PHE A 128 -11.97 -16.93 -7.99
C PHE A 128 -12.04 -18.14 -8.93
N ILE A 129 -11.85 -19.36 -8.42
CA ILE A 129 -12.02 -20.59 -9.22
C ILE A 129 -13.46 -20.70 -9.72
N THR A 130 -14.45 -20.45 -8.86
CA THR A 130 -15.86 -20.44 -9.26
C THR A 130 -16.11 -19.43 -10.37
N MET A 131 -15.58 -18.21 -10.25
CA MET A 131 -15.70 -17.19 -11.30
C MET A 131 -15.03 -17.61 -12.62
N ILE A 132 -13.87 -18.28 -12.59
CA ILE A 132 -13.24 -18.81 -13.83
C ILE A 132 -14.09 -19.91 -14.48
N VAL A 133 -14.72 -20.77 -13.69
CA VAL A 133 -15.56 -21.88 -14.20
C VAL A 133 -16.88 -21.35 -14.78
N PHE A 134 -17.54 -20.43 -14.08
CA PHE A 134 -18.87 -19.92 -14.47
C PHE A 134 -18.81 -18.65 -15.35
N GLY A 135 -17.66 -17.96 -15.42
CA GLY A 135 -17.48 -16.73 -16.21
C GLY A 135 -17.79 -16.88 -17.72
N PRO A 136 -17.37 -17.96 -18.39
CA PRO A 136 -17.76 -18.22 -19.78
C PRO A 136 -19.27 -18.46 -19.96
N ILE A 137 -19.98 -18.90 -18.91
CA ILE A 137 -21.44 -19.09 -18.91
C ILE A 137 -22.13 -17.73 -18.74
N LEU A 138 -21.60 -16.85 -17.89
CA LEU A 138 -22.02 -15.44 -17.80
C LEU A 138 -21.85 -14.71 -19.13
N GLY A 139 -20.76 -14.99 -19.86
CA GLY A 139 -20.46 -14.41 -21.17
C GLY A 139 -21.38 -14.84 -22.30
N LYS A 140 -22.19 -15.90 -22.12
CA LYS A 140 -23.23 -16.32 -23.07
C LYS A 140 -24.55 -15.59 -22.82
N GLN A 141 -24.49 -14.28 -22.60
CA GLN A 141 -25.68 -13.46 -22.70
C GLN A 141 -26.17 -13.50 -24.16
N PRO A 142 -27.45 -13.81 -24.42
CA PRO A 142 -27.99 -13.68 -25.77
C PRO A 142 -27.79 -12.23 -26.24
N ASN A 143 -27.46 -12.05 -27.53
CA ASN A 143 -27.19 -10.77 -28.20
C ASN A 143 -28.34 -9.74 -28.13
N SER A 144 -29.40 -10.00 -27.38
CA SER A 144 -30.54 -9.13 -27.16
C SER A 144 -30.27 -8.13 -26.02
N PHE A 145 -29.34 -7.21 -26.28
CA PHE A 145 -29.53 -5.81 -25.88
C PHE A 145 -30.33 -5.08 -26.98
N VAL A 146 -31.21 -5.81 -27.67
CA VAL A 146 -32.40 -5.17 -28.23
C VAL A 146 -33.19 -4.81 -26.98
N PRO A 147 -33.42 -3.51 -26.70
CA PRO A 147 -34.38 -3.15 -25.68
C PRO A 147 -35.64 -3.97 -25.96
N ASP A 148 -36.31 -4.49 -24.92
CA ASP A 148 -37.65 -5.01 -25.14
C ASP A 148 -38.47 -3.94 -25.90
N ALA A 149 -39.60 -4.30 -26.53
CA ALA A 149 -40.41 -3.33 -27.27
C ALA A 149 -40.73 -2.05 -26.42
N GLU A 150 -40.60 -2.13 -25.08
CA GLU A 150 -40.73 -1.03 -24.11
C GLU A 150 -39.42 -0.37 -23.60
N GLY A 151 -38.22 -0.73 -24.08
CA GLY A 151 -36.98 0.00 -23.74
C GLY A 151 -36.20 -0.50 -22.51
N HIS A 152 -36.55 -1.67 -21.95
CA HIS A 152 -35.93 -2.18 -20.71
C HIS A 152 -34.67 -3.02 -20.96
N LEU A 153 -33.70 -2.90 -20.05
CA LEU A 153 -32.49 -3.73 -20.03
C LEU A 153 -32.86 -5.20 -19.81
N TYR A 154 -32.17 -6.12 -20.50
CA TYR A 154 -32.36 -7.55 -20.32
C TYR A 154 -32.19 -7.94 -18.85
N LYS A 155 -33.26 -8.50 -18.26
CA LYS A 155 -33.29 -8.94 -16.86
C LYS A 155 -33.30 -10.46 -16.82
N TRP A 156 -32.28 -11.05 -16.19
CA TRP A 156 -32.23 -12.48 -15.92
C TRP A 156 -33.42 -12.90 -15.04
N THR A 157 -34.31 -13.71 -15.59
CA THR A 157 -35.47 -14.31 -14.90
C THR A 157 -35.21 -15.77 -14.58
N VAL A 158 -35.93 -16.33 -13.60
CA VAL A 158 -35.77 -17.74 -13.19
C VAL A 158 -36.00 -18.71 -14.36
N ASP A 159 -36.79 -18.30 -15.34
CA ASP A 159 -37.11 -19.08 -16.54
C ASP A 159 -36.03 -19.02 -17.63
N SER A 160 -35.00 -18.19 -17.46
CA SER A 160 -33.92 -18.05 -18.43
C SER A 160 -32.94 -19.24 -18.37
N PRO A 161 -32.43 -19.69 -19.53
CA PRO A 161 -31.48 -20.80 -19.56
C PRO A 161 -30.18 -20.41 -18.85
N ASN A 162 -29.70 -21.31 -17.98
CA ASN A 162 -28.51 -21.12 -17.16
C ASN A 162 -28.61 -20.01 -16.07
N TYR A 163 -29.82 -19.68 -15.62
CA TYR A 163 -30.05 -18.69 -14.56
C TYR A 163 -29.30 -19.01 -13.26
N ILE A 164 -29.28 -20.29 -12.85
CA ILE A 164 -28.66 -20.72 -11.59
C ILE A 164 -27.13 -20.57 -11.66
N GLU A 165 -26.54 -20.96 -12.77
CA GLU A 165 -25.12 -20.82 -13.07
C GLU A 165 -24.72 -19.34 -13.12
N HIS A 166 -25.55 -18.50 -13.75
CA HIS A 166 -25.37 -17.05 -13.75
C HIS A 166 -25.41 -16.48 -12.32
N MET A 167 -26.39 -16.88 -11.52
CA MET A 167 -26.52 -16.43 -10.13
C MET A 167 -25.31 -16.84 -9.28
N ILE A 168 -24.85 -18.10 -9.40
CA ILE A 168 -23.68 -18.59 -8.66
C ILE A 168 -22.42 -17.81 -9.06
N GLY A 169 -22.22 -17.56 -10.35
CA GLY A 169 -21.09 -16.77 -10.85
C GLY A 169 -21.12 -15.34 -10.31
N THR A 170 -22.25 -14.64 -10.47
CA THR A 170 -22.44 -13.27 -9.97
C THR A 170 -22.26 -13.20 -8.46
N CYS A 171 -22.89 -14.07 -7.67
CA CYS A 171 -22.70 -14.11 -6.23
C CYS A 171 -21.23 -14.35 -5.84
N SER A 172 -20.53 -15.26 -6.52
CA SER A 172 -19.12 -15.55 -6.24
C SER A 172 -18.23 -14.36 -6.55
N GLU A 173 -18.49 -13.62 -7.64
CA GLU A 173 -17.74 -12.41 -7.99
C GLU A 173 -17.89 -11.31 -6.92
N TRP A 174 -19.11 -11.03 -6.47
CA TRP A 174 -19.34 -10.04 -5.41
C TRP A 174 -18.73 -10.46 -4.08
N LEU A 175 -18.84 -11.73 -3.71
CA LEU A 175 -18.22 -12.27 -2.50
C LEU A 175 -16.69 -12.21 -2.59
N LEU A 176 -16.11 -12.47 -3.77
CA LEU A 176 -14.69 -12.30 -4.02
C LEU A 176 -14.25 -10.85 -3.81
N ALA A 177 -14.96 -9.89 -4.39
CA ALA A 177 -14.69 -8.47 -4.23
C ALA A 177 -14.76 -8.03 -2.76
N ILE A 178 -15.76 -8.49 -2.02
CA ILE A 178 -15.89 -8.24 -0.58
C ILE A 178 -14.71 -8.82 0.20
N CYS A 179 -14.29 -10.06 -0.11
CA CYS A 179 -13.14 -10.68 0.54
C CYS A 179 -11.84 -9.88 0.32
N PHE A 180 -11.61 -9.40 -0.91
CA PHE A 180 -10.47 -8.52 -1.21
C PHE A 180 -10.56 -7.19 -0.45
N GLN A 181 -11.75 -6.60 -0.35
CA GLN A 181 -11.93 -5.35 0.38
C GLN A 181 -11.65 -5.52 1.88
N LEU A 182 -12.12 -6.60 2.50
CA LEU A 182 -11.80 -6.94 3.89
C LEU A 182 -10.30 -7.20 4.08
N TYR A 183 -9.65 -7.84 3.11
CA TYR A 183 -8.22 -8.07 3.13
C TYR A 183 -7.44 -6.75 3.10
N ILE A 184 -7.79 -5.82 2.21
CA ILE A 184 -7.17 -4.48 2.13
C ILE A 184 -7.44 -3.68 3.41
N LEU A 185 -8.66 -3.74 3.96
CA LEU A 185 -9.02 -3.09 5.22
C LEU A 185 -8.14 -3.60 6.38
N SER A 186 -7.77 -4.88 6.38
CA SER A 186 -6.85 -5.43 7.37
C SER A 186 -5.48 -4.74 7.36
N PHE A 187 -5.02 -4.21 6.22
CA PHE A 187 -3.81 -3.39 6.14
C PHE A 187 -4.04 -1.98 6.66
N ALA A 188 -5.17 -1.36 6.32
CA ALA A 188 -5.49 -0.01 6.82
C ALA A 188 -5.56 0.02 8.36
N ILE A 189 -6.10 -1.03 8.99
CA ILE A 189 -6.15 -1.15 10.46
C ILE A 189 -4.74 -1.36 11.05
N GLU A 190 -3.90 -2.17 10.39
CA GLU A 190 -2.51 -2.40 10.84
C GLU A 190 -1.66 -1.13 10.71
N LEU A 191 -1.79 -0.41 9.60
CA LEU A 191 -1.05 0.82 9.30
C LEU A 191 -1.54 2.04 10.10
N ARG A 192 -2.74 2.00 10.70
CA ARG A 192 -3.29 3.10 11.52
C ARG A 192 -2.36 3.52 12.66
N HIS A 193 -1.55 2.59 13.16
CA HIS A 193 -0.62 2.83 14.27
C HIS A 193 0.80 3.20 13.80
N ALA A 194 1.03 3.34 12.49
CA ALA A 194 2.32 3.72 11.93
C ALA A 194 2.44 5.26 11.84
N TYR A 195 3.56 5.81 12.31
CA TYR A 195 3.87 7.25 12.22
C TYR A 195 5.14 7.46 11.40
N CYS A 196 5.09 8.34 10.40
CA CYS A 196 6.26 8.74 9.65
C CYS A 196 6.94 9.93 10.35
N HIS A 197 8.23 9.82 10.66
CA HIS A 197 9.02 10.96 11.10
C HIS A 197 9.56 11.69 9.87
N ALA A 198 9.47 13.03 9.87
CA ALA A 198 10.05 13.85 8.82
C ALA A 198 11.57 13.60 8.71
N PRO A 199 12.13 13.54 7.48
CA PRO A 199 13.57 13.41 7.31
C PRO A 199 14.28 14.61 7.94
N LYS A 200 15.33 14.36 8.72
CA LYS A 200 16.14 15.44 9.32
C LYS A 200 16.85 16.21 8.21
N LEU A 201 16.36 17.39 7.87
CA LEU A 201 17.02 18.30 6.94
C LEU A 201 18.20 18.98 7.65
N ARG A 202 19.41 18.76 7.15
CA ARG A 202 20.57 19.60 7.48
C ARG A 202 20.81 20.55 6.33
N LEU A 203 20.51 21.82 6.53
CA LEU A 203 20.86 22.89 5.60
C LEU A 203 22.33 23.25 5.85
N MET A 204 23.17 23.10 4.84
CA MET A 204 24.56 23.57 4.89
C MET A 204 24.62 24.91 4.15
N PRO A 205 24.97 26.04 4.82
CA PRO A 205 25.21 27.29 4.12
C PRO A 205 26.44 27.15 3.21
N PHE A 206 26.31 27.62 1.97
CA PHE A 206 27.38 27.56 0.96
C PHE A 206 28.46 28.65 1.12
N TYR A 207 28.30 29.56 2.07
CA TYR A 207 29.14 30.76 2.17
C TYR A 207 30.34 30.67 3.13
N ASP A 208 30.52 29.55 3.84
CA ASP A 208 31.62 29.42 4.83
C ASP A 208 32.95 28.89 4.25
N ASP A 209 33.19 29.00 2.92
CA ASP A 209 34.49 28.60 2.32
C ASP A 209 35.38 29.78 1.89
N PHE A 210 35.12 30.98 2.41
CA PHE A 210 36.07 32.10 2.33
C PHE A 210 36.20 32.75 3.70
N ASP A 211 37.16 32.23 4.49
CA ASP A 211 38.12 33.02 5.26
C ASP A 211 38.98 32.11 6.13
N THR A 212 39.73 31.19 5.50
CA THR A 212 41.05 30.84 6.06
C THR A 212 41.99 31.94 5.61
N ASN A 213 42.09 33.02 6.39
CA ASN A 213 43.25 33.89 6.57
C ASN A 213 42.85 35.16 7.34
N GLY A 214 42.92 35.16 8.68
CA GLY A 214 42.94 36.43 9.40
C GLY A 214 42.53 36.42 10.87
N CYS A 215 43.51 36.77 11.70
CA CYS A 215 43.35 37.50 12.95
C CYS A 215 42.95 36.76 14.23
N VAL A 216 44.00 36.53 15.03
CA VAL A 216 43.98 36.49 16.50
C VAL A 216 43.39 37.80 17.04
N THR A 217 42.37 37.72 17.90
CA THR A 217 42.23 38.63 19.05
C THR A 217 41.35 38.01 20.14
N ASN A 218 41.93 37.89 21.34
CA ASN A 218 41.22 37.82 22.62
C ASN A 218 40.39 39.10 22.82
N GLU A 219 39.15 39.00 23.31
CA GLU A 219 38.74 39.76 24.51
C GLU A 219 37.40 39.27 25.10
N LYS A 220 37.31 39.42 26.42
CA LYS A 220 36.23 39.02 27.32
C LYS A 220 35.06 40.02 27.27
N SER A 221 33.84 39.53 27.50
CA SER A 221 32.77 40.32 28.12
C SER A 221 32.09 39.52 29.24
N ILE A 222 32.05 40.13 30.42
CA ILE A 222 31.68 39.61 31.75
C ILE A 222 30.16 39.75 31.98
N GLY A 223 29.58 38.84 32.79
CA GLY A 223 28.31 39.06 33.52
C GLY A 223 28.07 38.02 34.63
N CYS A 224 28.06 38.48 35.89
CA CYS A 224 27.44 38.01 37.16
C CYS A 224 26.95 36.54 37.28
N ASP A 225 27.19 35.73 38.33
CA ASP A 225 27.59 35.95 39.73
C ASP A 225 28.26 34.69 40.32
N ASP A 226 29.21 34.93 41.23
CA ASP A 226 29.76 34.16 42.34
C ASP A 226 30.39 32.74 42.24
N LEU A 227 31.55 32.71 42.91
CA LEU A 227 32.53 31.67 43.15
C LEU A 227 32.04 30.51 44.05
N GLN A 228 32.65 29.35 43.81
CA GLN A 228 33.07 28.24 44.72
C GLN A 228 32.55 26.90 44.15
N THR A 229 33.36 26.03 43.56
CA THR A 229 34.46 25.33 44.21
C THR A 229 35.27 24.60 43.13
N ILE A 230 36.53 24.98 42.98
CA ILE A 230 37.54 24.22 42.26
C ILE A 230 37.97 23.09 43.21
N GLU A 231 37.44 21.88 43.03
CA GLU A 231 38.07 20.59 43.42
C GLU A 231 37.10 19.40 43.20
N SER A 232 36.76 19.05 41.94
CA SER A 232 36.13 17.74 41.66
C SER A 232 36.20 17.24 40.20
N ASN A 233 37.14 17.71 39.38
CA ASN A 233 37.15 17.38 37.94
C ASN A 233 38.32 16.48 37.49
N LYS A 234 38.73 15.51 38.32
CA LYS A 234 39.64 14.43 37.89
C LYS A 234 39.00 13.04 37.87
N SER A 235 37.81 12.86 38.45
CA SER A 235 37.08 11.58 38.45
C SER A 235 35.94 11.48 37.42
N LEU A 236 35.46 12.61 36.87
CA LEU A 236 34.36 12.65 35.88
C LEU A 236 34.82 12.39 34.43
N SER A 237 36.08 12.71 34.10
CA SER A 237 36.66 12.54 32.75
C SER A 237 36.72 11.07 32.30
N LYS A 238 36.89 10.12 33.24
CA LYS A 238 36.93 8.68 32.92
C LYS A 238 35.54 8.07 32.70
N LYS A 239 34.46 8.73 33.12
CA LYS A 239 33.08 8.22 33.00
C LYS A 239 32.36 8.72 31.75
N VAL A 240 32.82 9.83 31.15
CA VAL A 240 32.28 10.38 29.89
C VAL A 240 32.81 9.64 28.66
N ASN A 241 34.06 9.18 28.67
CA ASN A 241 34.65 8.45 27.54
C ASN A 241 34.15 7.00 27.37
N LYS A 242 33.29 6.50 28.26
CA LYS A 242 32.69 5.14 28.15
C LYS A 242 31.24 5.15 27.65
N ILE A 243 30.66 6.33 27.37
CA ILE A 243 29.24 6.47 26.97
C ILE A 243 29.08 6.96 25.52
N SER A 244 30.16 7.33 24.82
CA SER A 244 30.10 7.87 23.45
C SER A 244 30.22 6.85 22.32
N ASP A 245 30.11 5.54 22.60
CA ASP A 245 30.27 4.48 21.59
C ASP A 245 28.95 3.81 21.15
N SER A 246 27.80 4.40 21.51
CA SER A 246 26.49 3.96 21.02
C SER A 246 25.73 5.11 20.34
N SER A 247 26.13 5.47 19.12
CA SER A 247 25.26 6.23 18.22
C SER A 247 25.36 5.68 16.81
N SER A 248 24.24 5.14 16.36
CA SER A 248 24.01 4.53 15.05
C SER A 248 24.40 5.47 13.91
N LYS A 249 25.28 5.01 13.02
CA LYS A 249 25.46 5.60 11.68
C LYS A 249 24.12 5.58 10.93
N GLN A 250 23.47 6.73 10.86
CA GLN A 250 22.28 7.01 10.07
C GLN A 250 22.76 7.56 8.71
N GLU A 251 22.51 6.83 7.63
CA GLU A 251 22.83 7.31 6.26
C GLU A 251 21.97 8.54 5.93
N THR A 252 22.63 9.69 5.83
CA THR A 252 22.05 10.99 5.50
C THR A 252 22.03 11.21 3.99
N MET A 253 20.85 11.40 3.41
CA MET A 253 20.70 11.86 2.02
C MET A 253 20.89 13.38 1.97
N VAL A 254 21.92 13.83 1.25
CA VAL A 254 22.19 15.25 0.96
C VAL A 254 21.58 15.59 -0.39
N VAL A 255 20.52 16.39 -0.41
CA VAL A 255 19.94 16.91 -1.65
C VAL A 255 20.50 18.31 -1.89
N ARG A 256 21.28 18.49 -2.95
CA ARG A 256 21.71 19.82 -3.42
C ARG A 256 20.65 20.37 -4.35
N ILE A 257 19.99 21.46 -3.95
CA ILE A 257 19.07 22.21 -4.81
C ILE A 257 19.89 23.30 -5.50
N LYS A 258 19.92 23.28 -6.84
CA LYS A 258 20.43 24.39 -7.65
C LYS A 258 19.30 25.39 -7.85
N PHE A 259 19.54 26.65 -7.49
CA PHE A 259 18.80 27.79 -8.03
C PHE A 259 19.63 28.37 -9.17
#